data_AF-A0A517SDI5-F1
#
_entry.id   AF-A0A517SDI5-F1
#
_cell.length_a   1.000
_cell.length_b   1.000
_cell.length_c   1.000
_cell.angle_alpha   90.00
_cell.angle_beta   90.00
_cell.angle_gamma   90.00
#
_symmetry.space_group_name_H-M   'P 1'
#
loop_
_entity.id
_entity.type
_entity.pdbx_description
1 polymer ?
#
loop_
_entity_poly.entity_id
_entity_poly.type
_entity_poly.pdbx_seq_one_letter_code
_entity_poly.pdbx_strand_id
1 'polypeptide(L)'
;MFSSEFLLKGVAAPFLTAFATILLSSRLFSGRRGMAAAGFAIAQALGAGWLLWGQDVWLPSRNLHWVPWCAVGGALLGPVLVAGGLARFERWLLAAFAALATAALLVPTWPDLWPSRTVSMMSFTAALTVLARGVDGVGRRNPPRLVSLSMAATALVAAMLIAACVSLKLGESALVTAAALAGSAAAVLIRPDETAVRGLALPYALAVGGWCYVCAIELPSPTPPLVALLFVPLAPLMLALVAAGPLANRSLTTRWIAGLLLVAGYLVGVGAWAWTSTETSDDEYGYSMSYNAD
;
A
#
# COMPACT_ATOMS: atom_id res chain seq x y z
N MET A 1 15.17 13.55 10.34
CA MET A 1 16.05 13.31 9.18
C MET A 1 16.40 11.83 9.15
N PHE A 2 16.29 11.18 7.99
CA PHE A 2 16.59 9.75 7.85
C PHE A 2 18.10 9.47 8.02
N SER A 3 18.46 8.38 8.68
CA SER A 3 19.87 7.97 8.79
C SER A 3 20.38 7.46 7.44
N SER A 4 21.67 7.65 7.15
CA SER A 4 22.30 7.09 5.94
C SER A 4 22.20 5.57 5.90
N GLU A 5 22.29 4.92 7.06
CA GLU A 5 22.09 3.49 7.22
C GLU A 5 20.69 3.06 6.81
N PHE A 6 19.65 3.79 7.21
CA PHE A 6 18.28 3.51 6.79
C PHE A 6 18.09 3.71 5.28
N LEU A 7 18.66 4.78 4.70
CA LEU A 7 18.58 4.99 3.25
C LEU A 7 19.21 3.83 2.46
N LEU A 8 20.34 3.30 2.95
CA LEU A 8 20.99 2.16 2.29
C LEU A 8 20.21 0.86 2.51
N LYS A 9 19.87 0.52 3.76
CA LYS A 9 19.32 -0.79 4.13
C LYS A 9 17.81 -0.87 4.02
N GLY A 10 17.10 0.17 4.45
CA GLY A 10 15.65 0.27 4.42
C GLY A 10 15.06 0.76 3.10
N VAL A 11 15.83 1.45 2.24
CA VAL A 11 15.33 1.95 0.95
C VAL A 11 16.04 1.32 -0.23
N ALA A 12 17.36 1.45 -0.35
CA ALA A 12 18.08 0.96 -1.53
C ALA A 12 18.02 -0.57 -1.65
N ALA A 13 18.20 -1.31 -0.56
CA ALA A 13 18.16 -2.77 -0.59
C ALA A 13 16.82 -3.37 -1.05
N PRO A 14 15.65 -3.02 -0.48
CA PRO A 14 14.36 -3.53 -0.97
C PRO A 14 14.05 -3.08 -2.39
N PHE A 15 14.41 -1.84 -2.76
CA PHE A 15 14.27 -1.35 -4.14
C PHE A 15 15.06 -2.21 -5.13
N LEU A 16 16.37 -2.39 -4.88
CA LEU A 16 17.26 -3.14 -5.75
C LEU A 16 16.89 -4.63 -5.80
N THR A 17 16.46 -5.20 -4.67
CA THR A 17 16.01 -6.60 -4.60
C THR A 17 14.78 -6.82 -5.46
N ALA A 18 13.72 -6.00 -5.29
CA ALA A 18 12.52 -6.10 -6.10
C ALA A 18 12.83 -5.90 -7.60
N PHE A 19 13.62 -4.86 -7.92
CA PHE A 19 14.03 -4.53 -9.27
C PHE A 19 14.80 -5.67 -9.95
N ALA A 20 15.85 -6.16 -9.30
CA ALA A 20 16.70 -7.21 -9.84
C ALA A 20 15.94 -8.53 -10.00
N THR A 21 15.15 -8.94 -9.00
CA THR A 21 14.40 -10.21 -9.08
C THR A 21 13.34 -10.17 -10.18
N ILE A 22 12.66 -9.04 -10.39
CA ILE A 22 11.69 -8.91 -11.51
C ILE A 22 12.41 -8.90 -12.87
N LEU A 23 13.55 -8.20 -12.99
CA LEU A 23 14.31 -8.21 -14.23
C LEU A 23 14.91 -9.58 -14.56
N LEU A 24 15.43 -10.30 -13.56
CA LEU A 24 15.96 -11.65 -13.75
C LEU A 24 14.85 -12.64 -14.06
N SER A 25 13.75 -12.60 -13.33
CA SER A 25 12.62 -13.51 -13.59
C SER A 25 11.97 -13.28 -14.94
N SER A 26 11.81 -12.04 -15.40
CA SER A 26 11.33 -11.74 -16.76
C SER A 26 12.31 -12.15 -17.86
N ARG A 27 13.57 -12.46 -17.54
CA ARG A 27 14.53 -13.08 -18.48
C ARG A 27 14.44 -14.60 -18.48
N LEU A 28 14.28 -15.20 -17.31
CA LEU A 28 14.34 -16.65 -17.12
C LEU A 28 13.00 -17.34 -17.33
N PHE A 29 11.89 -16.65 -17.07
CA PHE A 29 10.56 -17.21 -17.08
C PHE A 29 9.65 -16.37 -17.96
N SER A 30 8.92 -17.04 -18.86
CA SER A 30 7.86 -16.44 -19.66
C SER A 30 6.47 -16.91 -19.19
N GLY A 31 5.46 -16.08 -19.41
CA GLY A 31 4.06 -16.42 -19.15
C GLY A 31 3.74 -16.64 -17.66
N ARG A 32 3.09 -17.76 -17.32
CA ARG A 32 2.55 -18.00 -15.97
C ARG A 32 3.63 -18.06 -14.88
N ARG A 33 4.85 -18.50 -15.22
CA ARG A 33 5.97 -18.57 -14.28
C ARG A 33 6.52 -17.18 -13.92
N GLY A 34 6.38 -16.20 -14.81
CA GLY A 34 6.75 -14.80 -14.56
C GLY A 34 5.90 -14.15 -13.47
N MET A 35 4.59 -14.47 -13.41
CA MET A 35 3.67 -13.95 -12.38
C MET A 35 4.07 -14.40 -10.97
N ALA A 36 4.35 -15.70 -10.81
CA ALA A 36 4.80 -16.25 -9.53
C ALA A 36 6.09 -15.57 -9.07
N ALA A 37 7.03 -15.36 -10.00
CA ALA A 37 8.30 -14.74 -9.70
C ALA A 37 8.18 -13.26 -9.27
N ALA A 38 7.22 -12.51 -9.80
CA ALA A 38 6.96 -11.14 -9.34
C ALA A 38 6.43 -11.10 -7.88
N GLY A 39 5.54 -12.03 -7.52
CA GLY A 39 5.09 -12.20 -6.13
C GLY A 39 6.25 -12.55 -5.20
N PHE A 40 7.07 -13.52 -5.58
CA PHE A 40 8.28 -13.87 -4.82
C PHE A 40 9.28 -12.71 -4.72
N ALA A 41 9.43 -11.89 -5.77
CA ALA A 41 10.30 -10.73 -5.75
C ALA A 41 9.90 -9.72 -4.69
N ILE A 42 8.59 -9.41 -4.58
CA ILE A 42 8.10 -8.50 -3.55
C ILE A 42 8.26 -9.12 -2.16
N ALA A 43 7.93 -10.39 -1.99
CA ALA A 43 8.12 -11.09 -0.71
C ALA A 43 9.59 -11.05 -0.25
N GLN A 44 10.53 -11.33 -1.18
CA GLN A 44 11.97 -11.25 -0.92
C GLN A 44 12.43 -9.83 -0.64
N ALA A 45 11.95 -8.84 -1.39
CA ALA A 45 12.31 -7.44 -1.19
C ALA A 45 11.85 -6.92 0.17
N LEU A 46 10.61 -7.23 0.56
CA LEU A 46 10.09 -6.89 1.88
C LEU A 46 10.89 -7.60 2.97
N GLY A 47 11.14 -8.90 2.83
CA GLY A 47 11.97 -9.65 3.78
C GLY A 47 13.39 -9.12 3.89
N ALA A 48 14.04 -8.81 2.77
CA ALA A 48 15.40 -8.26 2.74
C ALA A 48 15.46 -6.86 3.38
N GLY A 49 14.52 -5.97 3.06
CA GLY A 49 14.44 -4.65 3.69
C GLY A 49 14.22 -4.76 5.19
N TRP A 50 13.37 -5.67 5.64
CA TRP A 50 13.09 -5.89 7.06
C TRP A 50 14.28 -6.49 7.83
N LEU A 51 14.94 -7.50 7.25
CA LEU A 51 16.14 -8.12 7.82
C LEU A 51 17.29 -7.14 7.91
N LEU A 52 17.57 -6.42 6.83
CA LEU A 52 18.74 -5.54 6.74
C LEU A 52 18.58 -4.28 7.58
N TRP A 53 17.35 -3.76 7.70
CA TRP A 53 17.13 -2.58 8.53
C TRP A 53 17.34 -2.87 10.03
N GLY A 54 17.29 -4.12 10.46
CA GLY A 54 17.66 -4.49 11.83
C GLY A 54 16.65 -3.99 12.87
N GLN A 55 15.36 -3.96 12.53
CA GLN A 55 14.32 -3.81 13.54
C GLN A 55 14.41 -5.01 14.49
N ASP A 56 14.57 -4.76 15.79
CA ASP A 56 14.75 -5.79 16.83
C ASP A 56 13.59 -6.81 16.92
N VAL A 57 12.50 -6.59 16.18
CA VAL A 57 11.26 -7.34 16.28
C VAL A 57 11.00 -8.14 15.01
N TRP A 58 11.70 -9.28 14.89
CA TRP A 58 11.40 -10.29 13.85
C TRP A 58 10.09 -11.02 14.12
N LEU A 59 9.81 -11.31 15.39
CA LEU A 59 8.59 -11.98 15.85
C LEU A 59 7.53 -10.93 16.18
N PRO A 60 6.36 -10.94 15.49
CA PRO A 60 5.32 -9.96 15.74
C PRO A 60 4.81 -9.99 17.18
N SER A 61 5.18 -8.98 17.97
CA SER A 61 4.68 -8.79 19.34
C SER A 61 3.50 -7.81 19.44
N ARG A 62 3.23 -7.06 18.37
CA ARG A 62 2.16 -6.07 18.28
C ARG A 62 1.47 -6.22 16.92
N ASN A 63 0.21 -5.78 16.85
CA ASN A 63 -0.58 -5.69 15.62
C ASN A 63 0.21 -5.07 14.45
N LEU A 64 0.90 -3.94 14.68
CA LEU A 64 1.65 -3.24 13.64
C LEU A 64 2.81 -4.07 13.04
N HIS A 65 3.40 -4.97 13.83
CA HIS A 65 4.49 -5.83 13.35
C HIS A 65 4.02 -6.88 12.35
N TRP A 66 2.71 -7.14 12.24
CA TRP A 66 2.14 -8.09 11.28
C TRP A 66 2.02 -7.54 9.86
N VAL A 67 2.06 -6.22 9.65
CA VAL A 67 1.85 -5.62 8.31
C VAL A 67 2.81 -6.18 7.25
N PRO A 68 4.13 -6.28 7.49
CA PRO A 68 5.06 -6.87 6.53
C PRO A 68 4.75 -8.34 6.23
N TRP A 69 4.33 -9.11 7.22
CA TRP A 69 3.98 -10.53 7.06
C TRP A 69 2.70 -10.71 6.26
N CYS A 70 1.69 -9.87 6.49
CA CYS A 70 0.47 -9.83 5.68
C CYS A 70 0.80 -9.48 4.22
N ALA A 71 1.70 -8.54 3.99
CA ALA A 71 2.17 -8.18 2.65
C ALA A 71 2.90 -9.34 1.96
N VAL A 72 3.77 -10.07 2.67
CA VAL A 72 4.44 -11.29 2.18
C VAL A 72 3.41 -12.37 1.84
N GLY A 73 2.45 -12.64 2.74
CA GLY A 73 1.36 -13.58 2.50
C GLY A 73 0.54 -13.20 1.26
N GLY A 74 0.22 -11.91 1.11
CA GLY A 74 -0.44 -11.37 -0.08
C GLY A 74 0.39 -11.55 -1.36
N ALA A 75 1.71 -11.38 -1.27
CA ALA A 75 2.61 -11.54 -2.40
C ALA A 75 2.72 -13.00 -2.86
N LEU A 76 2.61 -13.95 -1.94
CA LEU A 76 2.55 -15.39 -2.24
C LEU A 76 1.19 -15.81 -2.82
N LEU A 77 0.10 -15.22 -2.31
CA LEU A 77 -1.27 -15.51 -2.78
C LEU A 77 -1.65 -14.77 -4.08
N GLY A 78 -1.01 -13.64 -4.37
CA GLY A 78 -1.27 -12.82 -5.56
C GLY A 78 -1.20 -13.59 -6.88
N PRO A 79 -0.12 -14.35 -7.15
CA PRO A 79 -0.02 -15.21 -8.34
C PRO A 79 -1.14 -16.25 -8.44
N VAL A 80 -1.56 -16.81 -7.30
CA VAL A 80 -2.68 -17.78 -7.25
C VAL A 80 -3.97 -17.11 -7.71
N LEU A 81 -4.29 -15.91 -7.21
CA LEU A 81 -5.49 -15.15 -7.60
C LEU A 81 -5.58 -14.84 -9.10
N VAL A 82 -4.45 -14.76 -9.79
CA VAL A 82 -4.38 -14.44 -11.21
C VAL A 82 -4.34 -15.70 -12.09
N ALA A 83 -4.02 -16.86 -11.53
CA ALA A 83 -3.97 -18.13 -12.25
C ALA A 83 -5.29 -18.43 -13.01
N GLY A 84 -5.16 -18.99 -14.22
CA GLY A 84 -6.28 -19.20 -15.15
C GLY A 84 -7.28 -20.31 -14.75
N GLY A 85 -7.09 -20.97 -13.61
CA GLY A 85 -7.94 -22.09 -13.16
C GLY A 85 -9.01 -21.74 -12.14
N LEU A 86 -8.92 -20.56 -11.49
CA LEU A 86 -9.89 -20.16 -10.47
C LEU A 86 -11.07 -19.41 -11.09
N ALA A 87 -12.28 -19.81 -10.70
CA ALA A 87 -13.51 -19.11 -11.00
C ALA A 87 -13.49 -17.69 -10.41
N ARG A 88 -14.29 -16.78 -10.98
CA ARG A 88 -14.34 -15.38 -10.53
C ARG A 88 -14.70 -15.27 -9.04
N PHE A 89 -15.66 -16.06 -8.59
CA PHE A 89 -16.09 -16.08 -7.19
C PHE A 89 -15.01 -16.61 -6.24
N GLU A 90 -14.29 -17.68 -6.62
CA GLU A 90 -13.19 -18.22 -5.81
C GLU A 90 -12.07 -17.20 -5.59
N ARG A 91 -11.76 -16.38 -6.60
CA ARG A 91 -10.79 -15.29 -6.46
C ARG A 91 -11.26 -14.22 -5.48
N TRP A 92 -12.55 -13.92 -5.47
CA TRP A 92 -13.13 -13.01 -4.48
C TRP A 92 -13.05 -13.60 -3.07
N LEU A 93 -13.40 -14.88 -2.93
CA LEU A 93 -13.35 -15.57 -1.65
C LEU A 93 -11.92 -15.64 -1.10
N LEU A 94 -10.94 -15.97 -1.95
CA LEU A 94 -9.53 -16.03 -1.54
C LEU A 94 -8.97 -14.65 -1.16
N ALA A 95 -9.35 -13.59 -1.90
CA ALA A 95 -8.98 -12.22 -1.53
C ALA A 95 -9.64 -11.78 -0.22
N ALA A 96 -10.92 -12.10 -0.03
CA ALA A 96 -11.66 -11.81 1.20
C ALA A 96 -11.08 -12.57 2.40
N PHE A 97 -10.68 -13.83 2.21
CA PHE A 97 -10.04 -14.63 3.24
C PHE A 97 -8.68 -14.05 3.64
N ALA A 98 -7.84 -13.67 2.67
CA ALA A 98 -6.57 -13.01 2.95
C ALA A 98 -6.76 -11.66 3.67
N ALA A 99 -7.76 -10.87 3.25
CA ALA A 99 -8.13 -9.61 3.89
C ALA A 99 -8.65 -9.82 5.32
N LEU A 100 -9.46 -10.86 5.57
CA LEU A 100 -9.97 -11.20 6.89
C LEU A 100 -8.87 -11.66 7.83
N ALA A 101 -7.96 -12.53 7.35
CA ALA A 101 -6.79 -12.94 8.11
C ALA A 101 -5.91 -11.73 8.46
N THR A 102 -5.70 -10.83 7.50
CA THR A 102 -4.98 -9.57 7.73
C THR A 102 -5.69 -8.71 8.78
N ALA A 103 -7.00 -8.53 8.65
CA ALA A 103 -7.79 -7.75 9.62
C ALA A 103 -7.75 -8.37 11.03
N ALA A 104 -7.80 -9.70 11.14
CA ALA A 104 -7.70 -10.39 12.43
C ALA A 104 -6.36 -10.16 13.14
N LEU A 105 -5.27 -10.00 12.37
CA LEU A 105 -3.92 -9.75 12.87
C LEU A 105 -3.66 -8.26 13.14
N LEU A 106 -4.21 -7.37 12.34
CA LEU A 106 -3.95 -5.92 12.41
C LEU A 106 -4.93 -5.16 13.31
N VAL A 107 -6.17 -5.61 13.45
CA VAL A 107 -7.15 -4.96 14.33
C VAL A 107 -6.85 -5.34 15.79
N PRO A 108 -6.54 -4.36 16.67
CA PRO A 108 -6.12 -4.62 18.03
C PRO A 108 -7.26 -5.22 18.86
N THR A 109 -6.87 -5.88 19.96
CA THR A 109 -7.79 -6.51 20.93
C THR A 109 -8.06 -5.63 22.15
N TRP A 110 -7.87 -4.32 22.03
CA TRP A 110 -8.12 -3.40 23.13
C TRP A 110 -9.59 -3.42 23.54
N PRO A 111 -9.90 -3.43 24.85
CA PRO A 111 -11.29 -3.46 25.33
C PRO A 111 -12.07 -2.23 24.89
N ASP A 112 -11.40 -1.08 24.81
CA ASP A 112 -12.02 0.22 24.52
C ASP A 112 -11.89 0.62 23.03
N LEU A 113 -11.66 -0.35 22.13
CA LEU A 113 -11.55 -0.08 20.70
C LEU A 113 -12.90 0.41 20.14
N TRP A 114 -12.93 1.65 19.65
CA TRP A 114 -14.07 2.23 18.95
C TRP A 114 -13.73 2.50 17.47
N PRO A 115 -14.49 1.97 16.50
CA PRO A 115 -15.64 1.07 16.67
C PRO A 115 -15.19 -0.34 17.11
N SER A 116 -16.14 -1.14 17.63
CA SER A 116 -15.87 -2.49 18.16
C SER A 116 -15.00 -3.33 17.22
N ARG A 117 -14.15 -4.21 17.78
CA ARG A 117 -13.22 -5.04 17.01
C ARG A 117 -13.88 -5.77 15.84
N THR A 118 -15.07 -6.33 16.04
CA THR A 118 -15.82 -7.02 14.97
C THR A 118 -16.18 -6.07 13.84
N VAL A 119 -16.68 -4.88 14.15
CA VAL A 119 -17.04 -3.86 13.14
C VAL A 119 -15.79 -3.40 12.40
N SER A 120 -14.71 -3.13 13.12
CA SER A 120 -13.40 -2.77 12.57
C SER A 120 -12.87 -3.85 11.63
N MET A 121 -12.89 -5.12 12.05
CA MET A 121 -12.46 -6.26 11.23
C MET A 121 -13.30 -6.41 9.97
N MET A 122 -14.62 -6.34 10.06
CA MET A 122 -15.52 -6.47 8.90
C MET A 122 -15.32 -5.32 7.90
N SER A 123 -15.27 -4.09 8.41
CA SER A 123 -15.09 -2.88 7.59
C SER A 123 -13.73 -2.90 6.90
N PHE A 124 -12.68 -3.25 7.63
CA PHE A 124 -11.33 -3.31 7.08
C PHE A 124 -11.16 -4.46 6.09
N THR A 125 -11.75 -5.63 6.37
CA THR A 125 -11.79 -6.76 5.42
C THR A 125 -12.47 -6.34 4.12
N ALA A 126 -13.63 -5.69 4.20
CA ALA A 126 -14.36 -5.20 3.04
C ALA A 126 -13.51 -4.17 2.27
N ALA A 127 -12.92 -3.20 2.95
CA ALA A 127 -12.08 -2.18 2.35
C ALA A 127 -10.87 -2.77 1.61
N LEU A 128 -10.11 -3.66 2.25
CA LEU A 128 -8.96 -4.35 1.64
C LEU A 128 -9.37 -5.21 0.44
N THR A 129 -10.49 -5.92 0.55
CA THR A 129 -11.01 -6.75 -0.55
C THR A 129 -11.38 -5.87 -1.74
N VAL A 130 -12.17 -4.81 -1.51
CA VAL A 130 -12.56 -3.86 -2.57
C VAL A 130 -11.33 -3.21 -3.18
N LEU A 131 -10.35 -2.81 -2.38
CA LEU A 131 -9.11 -2.22 -2.85
C LEU A 131 -8.32 -3.20 -3.74
N ALA A 132 -8.06 -4.41 -3.26
CA ALA A 132 -7.32 -5.44 -4.01
C ALA A 132 -8.01 -5.76 -5.35
N ARG A 133 -9.34 -5.93 -5.34
CA ARG A 133 -10.11 -6.25 -6.55
C ARG A 133 -10.25 -5.05 -7.48
N GLY A 134 -10.38 -3.86 -6.94
CA GLY A 134 -10.41 -2.61 -7.68
C GLY A 134 -9.09 -2.37 -8.43
N VAL A 135 -7.96 -2.49 -7.73
CA VAL A 135 -6.63 -2.33 -8.33
C VAL A 135 -6.36 -3.40 -9.38
N ASP A 136 -6.73 -4.67 -9.13
CA ASP A 136 -6.65 -5.73 -10.15
C ASP A 136 -7.53 -5.40 -11.38
N GLY A 137 -8.76 -4.91 -11.16
CA GLY A 137 -9.66 -4.48 -12.23
C GLY A 137 -9.09 -3.33 -13.07
N VAL A 138 -8.50 -2.32 -12.42
CA VAL A 138 -7.78 -1.21 -13.07
C VAL A 138 -6.57 -1.70 -13.84
N GLY A 139 -5.81 -2.64 -13.27
CA GLY A 139 -4.65 -3.31 -13.88
C GLY A 139 -4.96 -4.05 -15.17
N ARG A 140 -6.20 -4.53 -15.34
CA ARG A 140 -6.64 -5.20 -16.58
C ARG A 140 -6.98 -4.24 -17.71
N ARG A 141 -7.32 -2.99 -17.40
CA ARG A 141 -7.79 -1.99 -18.38
C ARG A 141 -6.74 -0.94 -18.75
N ASN A 142 -5.69 -0.84 -17.95
CA ASN A 142 -4.65 0.17 -18.09
C ASN A 142 -3.27 -0.47 -18.33
N PRO A 143 -2.33 0.29 -18.94
CA PRO A 143 -0.97 -0.19 -19.13
C PRO A 143 -0.32 -0.59 -17.80
N PRO A 144 0.39 -1.73 -17.73
CA PRO A 144 0.99 -2.23 -16.49
C PRO A 144 1.87 -1.20 -15.79
N ARG A 145 2.68 -0.47 -16.58
CA ARG A 145 3.58 0.58 -16.09
C ARG A 145 2.84 1.71 -15.36
N LEU A 146 1.66 2.12 -15.85
CA LEU A 146 0.89 3.21 -15.24
C LEU A 146 0.35 2.80 -13.87
N VAL A 147 -0.12 1.56 -13.78
CA VAL A 147 -0.67 1.00 -12.54
C VAL A 147 0.44 0.71 -11.52
N SER A 148 1.58 0.16 -11.94
CA SER A 148 2.71 -0.06 -11.03
C SER A 148 3.27 1.26 -10.50
N LEU A 149 3.38 2.28 -11.36
CA LEU A 149 3.84 3.61 -10.94
C LEU A 149 2.86 4.28 -9.98
N SER A 150 1.55 4.20 -10.22
CA SER A 150 0.56 4.79 -9.31
C SER A 150 0.58 4.10 -7.96
N MET A 151 0.70 2.77 -7.90
CA MET A 151 0.85 2.02 -6.65
C MET A 151 2.11 2.42 -5.88
N ALA A 152 3.27 2.52 -6.57
CA ALA A 152 4.53 2.94 -5.95
C ALA A 152 4.47 4.39 -5.43
N ALA A 153 3.94 5.33 -6.23
CA ALA A 153 3.76 6.71 -5.82
C ALA A 153 2.81 6.84 -4.62
N THR A 154 1.71 6.08 -4.63
CA THR A 154 0.76 6.05 -3.52
C THR A 154 1.39 5.53 -2.23
N ALA A 155 2.17 4.45 -2.32
CA ALA A 155 2.88 3.90 -1.17
C ALA A 155 3.92 4.89 -0.61
N LEU A 156 4.62 5.62 -1.49
CA LEU A 156 5.57 6.64 -1.09
C LEU A 156 4.88 7.81 -0.36
N VAL A 157 3.77 8.30 -0.90
CA VAL A 157 2.98 9.36 -0.25
C VAL A 157 2.41 8.88 1.08
N ALA A 158 1.90 7.64 1.16
CA ALA A 158 1.45 7.06 2.42
C ALA A 158 2.59 7.04 3.46
N ALA A 159 3.78 6.60 3.09
CA ALA A 159 4.94 6.58 3.98
C ALA A 159 5.35 7.98 4.45
N MET A 160 5.34 8.98 3.55
CA MET A 160 5.62 10.38 3.90
C MET A 160 4.58 10.96 4.84
N LEU A 161 3.29 10.73 4.59
CA LEU A 161 2.21 11.20 5.46
C LEU A 161 2.26 10.51 6.83
N ILE A 162 2.54 9.20 6.89
CA ILE A 162 2.74 8.50 8.17
C ILE A 162 3.95 9.08 8.91
N ALA A 163 5.06 9.36 8.21
CA ALA A 163 6.24 9.97 8.83
C ALA A 163 5.94 11.35 9.41
N ALA A 164 5.14 12.16 8.69
CA ALA A 164 4.83 13.53 9.05
C ALA A 164 3.74 13.64 10.14
N CYS A 165 2.69 12.82 10.05
CA CYS A 165 1.50 12.95 10.89
C CYS A 165 1.47 11.99 12.08
N VAL A 166 2.25 10.89 12.05
CA VAL A 166 2.14 9.81 13.03
C VAL A 166 3.46 9.57 13.75
N SER A 167 4.47 9.09 13.02
CA SER A 167 5.79 8.80 13.60
C SER A 167 6.80 8.56 12.50
N LEU A 168 7.98 9.17 12.64
CA LEU A 168 9.10 8.93 11.72
C LEU A 168 9.43 7.43 11.61
N LYS A 169 9.44 6.67 12.72
CA LYS A 169 9.76 5.23 12.71
C LYS A 169 8.74 4.38 11.94
N LEU A 170 7.45 4.72 12.05
CA LEU A 170 6.40 4.06 11.28
C LEU A 170 6.45 4.49 9.80
N GLY A 171 6.83 5.74 9.54
CA GLY A 171 7.10 6.22 8.19
C GLY A 171 8.26 5.48 7.52
N GLU A 172 9.36 5.28 8.24
CA GLU A 172 10.52 4.47 7.80
C GLU A 172 10.08 3.04 7.45
N SER A 173 9.24 2.46 8.31
CA SER A 173 8.66 1.12 8.12
C SER A 173 7.83 1.01 6.85
N ALA A 174 6.92 1.96 6.62
CA ALA A 174 6.11 2.04 5.42
C ALA A 174 6.97 2.33 4.17
N LEU A 175 8.06 3.10 4.32
CA LEU A 175 8.95 3.44 3.21
C LEU A 175 9.69 2.22 2.65
N VAL A 176 9.99 1.21 3.48
CA VAL A 176 10.51 -0.09 3.00
C VAL A 176 9.55 -0.72 1.98
N THR A 177 8.25 -0.68 2.27
CA THR A 177 7.19 -1.18 1.36
C THR A 177 7.12 -0.34 0.09
N ALA A 178 7.16 0.99 0.23
CA ALA A 178 7.17 1.91 -0.90
C ALA A 178 8.38 1.67 -1.82
N ALA A 179 9.56 1.44 -1.24
CA ALA A 179 10.79 1.17 -1.96
C ALA A 179 10.73 -0.15 -2.75
N ALA A 180 10.18 -1.22 -2.15
CA ALA A 180 9.96 -2.49 -2.84
C ALA A 180 9.00 -2.33 -4.04
N LEU A 181 7.89 -1.61 -3.86
CA LEU A 181 6.95 -1.30 -4.94
C LEU A 181 7.57 -0.41 -6.02
N ALA A 182 8.38 0.57 -5.64
CA ALA A 182 9.12 1.42 -6.57
C ALA A 182 10.14 0.64 -7.41
N GLY A 183 10.85 -0.30 -6.80
CA GLY A 183 11.76 -1.22 -7.50
C GLY A 183 11.02 -2.08 -8.52
N SER A 184 9.84 -2.59 -8.15
CA SER A 184 8.96 -3.30 -9.08
C SER A 184 8.48 -2.42 -10.23
N ALA A 185 8.02 -1.20 -9.94
CA ALA A 185 7.59 -0.24 -10.97
C ALA A 185 8.73 0.12 -11.93
N ALA A 186 9.95 0.32 -11.43
CA ALA A 186 11.13 0.58 -12.24
C ALA A 186 11.45 -0.60 -13.17
N ALA A 187 11.34 -1.84 -12.70
CA ALA A 187 11.55 -3.03 -13.54
C ALA A 187 10.50 -3.11 -14.67
N VAL A 188 9.24 -2.80 -14.38
CA VAL A 188 8.13 -2.79 -15.35
C VAL A 188 8.31 -1.68 -16.40
N LEU A 189 8.95 -0.56 -16.05
CA LEU A 189 9.29 0.47 -17.04
C LEU A 189 10.27 -0.04 -18.10
N ILE A 190 11.31 -0.76 -17.67
CA ILE A 190 12.32 -1.33 -18.58
C ILE A 190 11.73 -2.49 -19.38
N ARG A 191 11.00 -3.39 -18.72
CA ARG A 191 10.35 -4.56 -19.34
C ARG A 191 8.87 -4.57 -19.01
N PRO A 192 8.02 -4.03 -19.90
CA PRO A 192 6.57 -4.01 -19.70
C PRO A 192 5.99 -5.41 -19.91
N ASP A 193 6.23 -6.31 -18.96
CA ASP A 193 5.56 -7.59 -18.91
C ASP A 193 4.23 -7.40 -18.17
N GLU A 194 3.12 -7.58 -18.88
CA GLU A 194 1.77 -7.47 -18.29
C GLU A 194 1.55 -8.44 -17.13
N THR A 195 2.25 -9.57 -17.15
CA THR A 195 2.07 -10.63 -16.17
C THR A 195 2.64 -10.23 -14.80
N ALA A 196 3.73 -9.46 -14.75
CA ALA A 196 4.37 -9.07 -13.49
C ALA A 196 3.49 -8.17 -12.62
N VAL A 197 2.65 -7.31 -13.21
CA VAL A 197 1.75 -6.40 -12.46
C VAL A 197 0.49 -7.10 -12.00
N ARG A 198 0.01 -8.10 -12.76
CA ARG A 198 -1.14 -8.93 -12.42
C ARG A 198 -0.75 -9.91 -11.31
N GLY A 199 -0.85 -9.44 -10.08
CA GLY A 199 -0.48 -10.18 -8.87
C GLY A 199 -0.07 -9.26 -7.73
N LEU A 200 0.28 -8.01 -8.05
CA LEU A 200 0.72 -7.02 -7.06
C LEU A 200 -0.44 -6.33 -6.33
N ALA A 201 -1.67 -6.44 -6.84
CA ALA A 201 -2.82 -5.77 -6.27
C ALA A 201 -3.13 -6.21 -4.82
N LEU A 202 -3.05 -7.52 -4.54
CA LEU A 202 -3.26 -8.05 -3.20
C LEU A 202 -2.15 -7.59 -2.22
N PRO A 203 -0.84 -7.85 -2.46
CA PRO A 203 0.19 -7.40 -1.52
C PRO A 203 0.19 -5.88 -1.33
N TYR A 204 -0.10 -5.10 -2.37
CA TYR A 204 -0.27 -3.65 -2.23
C TYR A 204 -1.41 -3.29 -1.28
N ALA A 205 -2.59 -3.89 -1.46
CA ALA A 205 -3.73 -3.60 -0.61
C ALA A 205 -3.42 -3.97 0.85
N LEU A 206 -2.85 -5.15 1.09
CA LEU A 206 -2.52 -5.61 2.45
C LEU A 206 -1.41 -4.77 3.08
N ALA A 207 -0.39 -4.37 2.32
CA ALA A 207 0.73 -3.61 2.84
C ALA A 207 0.38 -2.12 3.06
N VAL A 208 -0.03 -1.43 2.00
CA VAL A 208 -0.31 0.02 2.04
C VAL A 208 -1.59 0.28 2.81
N GLY A 209 -2.65 -0.50 2.56
CA GLY A 209 -3.88 -0.43 3.36
C GLY A 209 -3.64 -0.83 4.82
N GLY A 210 -2.79 -1.83 5.08
CA GLY A 210 -2.35 -2.23 6.42
C GLY A 210 -1.66 -1.11 7.18
N TRP A 211 -0.64 -0.49 6.59
CA TRP A 211 0.08 0.64 7.20
C TRP A 211 -0.83 1.82 7.48
N CYS A 212 -1.63 2.24 6.50
CA CYS A 212 -2.58 3.34 6.65
C CYS A 212 -3.61 3.06 7.75
N TYR A 213 -4.16 1.84 7.81
CA TYR A 213 -5.12 1.47 8.84
C TYR A 213 -4.50 1.44 10.23
N VAL A 214 -3.38 0.72 10.41
CA VAL A 214 -2.68 0.61 11.69
C VAL A 214 -2.29 2.00 12.21
N CYS A 215 -1.75 2.86 11.35
CA CYS A 215 -1.39 4.21 11.77
C CYS A 215 -2.61 5.07 12.11
N ALA A 216 -3.76 4.83 11.48
CA ALA A 216 -5.01 5.53 11.79
C ALA A 216 -5.60 5.13 13.14
N ILE A 217 -5.38 3.88 13.60
CA ILE A 217 -5.92 3.38 14.88
C ILE A 217 -4.98 3.59 16.08
N GLU A 218 -3.67 3.74 15.85
CA GLU A 218 -2.69 3.78 16.93
C GLU A 218 -2.61 5.16 17.63
N LEU A 219 -3.21 6.20 17.06
CA LEU A 219 -3.27 7.51 17.70
C LEU A 219 -4.44 7.59 18.71
N PRO A 220 -4.20 8.15 19.90
CA PRO A 220 -5.17 8.16 21.02
C PRO A 220 -6.42 9.03 20.79
N SER A 221 -6.46 9.85 19.73
CA SER A 221 -7.62 10.66 19.38
C SER A 221 -7.87 10.56 17.87
N PRO A 222 -9.13 10.38 17.41
CA PRO A 222 -9.48 10.39 15.99
C PRO A 222 -9.34 11.81 15.44
N THR A 223 -8.12 12.25 15.22
CA THR A 223 -7.85 13.53 14.56
C THR A 223 -8.14 13.36 13.07
N PRO A 224 -8.79 14.36 12.44
CA PRO A 224 -9.12 14.32 11.02
C PRO A 224 -7.96 13.95 10.04
N PRO A 225 -6.66 14.23 10.27
CA PRO A 225 -5.57 13.70 9.44
C PRO A 225 -5.52 12.17 9.32
N LEU A 226 -6.07 11.43 10.27
CA LEU A 226 -6.04 9.95 10.27
C LEU A 226 -7.06 9.35 9.30
N VAL A 227 -8.18 10.03 9.12
CA VAL A 227 -9.19 9.61 8.13
C VAL A 227 -8.62 9.80 6.73
N ALA A 228 -7.83 10.87 6.50
CA ALA A 228 -7.13 11.11 5.24
C ALA A 228 -6.20 9.94 4.86
N LEU A 229 -5.50 9.33 5.83
CA LEU A 229 -4.65 8.17 5.58
C LEU A 229 -5.42 6.97 5.01
N LEU A 230 -6.69 6.79 5.37
CA LEU A 230 -7.53 5.69 4.85
C LEU A 230 -7.91 5.88 3.37
N PHE A 231 -7.85 7.11 2.88
CA PHE A 231 -8.13 7.43 1.48
C PHE A 231 -6.89 7.28 0.59
N VAL A 232 -5.68 7.47 1.12
CA VAL A 232 -4.43 7.36 0.34
C VAL A 232 -4.37 6.09 -0.52
N PRO A 233 -4.64 4.88 0.00
CA PRO A 233 -4.56 3.64 -0.79
C PRO A 233 -5.53 3.58 -1.98
N LEU A 234 -6.56 4.42 -2.03
CA LEU A 234 -7.53 4.44 -3.13
C LEU A 234 -7.00 5.13 -4.38
N ALA A 235 -5.87 5.84 -4.31
CA ALA A 235 -5.36 6.65 -5.43
C ALA A 235 -5.21 5.87 -6.76
N PRO A 236 -4.72 4.61 -6.81
CA PRO A 236 -4.65 3.86 -8.06
C PRO A 236 -6.02 3.58 -8.69
N LEU A 237 -7.10 3.57 -7.90
CA LEU A 237 -8.47 3.38 -8.40
C LEU A 237 -8.92 4.55 -9.28
N MET A 238 -8.34 5.74 -9.11
CA MET A 238 -8.63 6.91 -9.95
C MET A 238 -8.29 6.67 -11.43
N LEU A 239 -7.37 5.74 -11.72
CA LEU A 239 -7.06 5.32 -13.09
C LEU A 239 -8.25 4.60 -13.77
N ALA A 240 -9.27 4.16 -13.01
CA ALA A 240 -10.51 3.66 -13.59
C ALA A 240 -11.24 4.74 -14.40
N LEU A 241 -11.14 6.01 -13.99
CA LEU A 241 -11.76 7.15 -14.69
C LEU A 241 -11.13 7.36 -16.07
N VAL A 242 -9.81 7.15 -16.18
CA VAL A 242 -9.08 7.20 -17.46
C VAL A 242 -9.51 6.07 -18.39
N ALA A 243 -9.87 4.91 -17.84
CA ALA A 243 -10.25 3.72 -18.61
C ALA A 243 -11.73 3.67 -18.99
N ALA A 244 -12.62 4.31 -18.23
CA ALA A 244 -14.07 4.28 -18.45
C ALA A 244 -14.65 5.57 -19.06
N GLY A 245 -13.89 6.68 -19.05
CA GLY A 245 -14.36 7.99 -19.48
C GLY A 245 -14.08 8.34 -20.95
N PRO A 246 -14.36 9.59 -21.36
CA PRO A 246 -14.05 10.09 -22.71
C PRO A 246 -12.55 10.04 -23.04
N LEU A 247 -11.70 9.91 -22.02
CA LEU A 247 -10.26 9.72 -22.15
C LEU A 247 -9.87 8.34 -22.70
N ALA A 248 -10.76 7.34 -22.64
CA ALA A 248 -10.47 5.99 -23.13
C ALA A 248 -10.19 5.97 -24.64
N ASN A 249 -10.84 6.87 -25.40
CA ASN A 249 -10.69 7.01 -26.85
C ASN A 249 -9.51 7.91 -27.27
N ARG A 250 -8.75 8.45 -26.31
CA ARG A 250 -7.58 9.31 -26.59
C ARG A 250 -6.32 8.47 -26.78
N SER A 251 -5.28 9.10 -27.32
CA SER A 251 -3.98 8.46 -27.51
C SER A 251 -3.41 7.93 -26.18
N LEU A 252 -2.56 6.91 -26.27
CA LEU A 252 -1.92 6.31 -25.11
C LEU A 252 -1.21 7.37 -24.25
N THR A 253 -0.44 8.26 -24.86
CA THR A 253 0.28 9.34 -24.17
C THR A 253 -0.66 10.27 -23.40
N THR A 254 -1.80 10.65 -23.98
CA THR A 254 -2.78 11.49 -23.28
C THR A 254 -3.38 10.76 -22.09
N ARG A 255 -3.70 9.46 -22.21
CA ARG A 255 -4.18 8.64 -21.09
C ARG A 255 -3.16 8.56 -19.96
N TRP A 256 -1.88 8.43 -20.31
CA TRP A 256 -0.77 8.43 -19.36
C TRP A 256 -0.67 9.72 -18.56
N ILE A 257 -0.61 10.87 -19.25
CA ILE A 257 -0.50 12.17 -18.62
C ILE A 257 -1.73 12.43 -17.74
N ALA A 258 -2.94 12.20 -18.27
CA ALA A 258 -4.17 12.39 -17.51
C ALA A 258 -4.25 11.48 -16.27
N GLY A 259 -3.84 10.22 -16.40
CA GLY A 259 -3.80 9.29 -15.27
C GLY A 259 -2.83 9.70 -14.19
N LEU A 260 -1.62 10.12 -14.56
CA LEU A 260 -0.64 10.63 -13.60
C LEU A 260 -1.12 11.90 -12.91
N LEU A 261 -1.73 12.83 -13.65
CA LEU A 261 -2.29 14.06 -13.09
C LEU A 261 -3.47 13.79 -12.14
N LEU A 262 -4.35 12.84 -12.47
CA LEU A 262 -5.46 12.45 -11.59
C LEU A 262 -4.97 11.84 -10.28
N VAL A 263 -4.00 10.92 -10.36
CA VAL A 263 -3.40 10.30 -9.17
C VAL A 263 -2.66 11.35 -8.33
N ALA A 264 -1.85 12.20 -8.98
CA ALA A 264 -1.12 13.26 -8.29
C ALA A 264 -2.07 14.27 -7.64
N GLY A 265 -3.08 14.74 -8.36
CA GLY A 265 -4.08 15.68 -7.83
C GLY A 265 -4.87 15.09 -6.67
N TYR A 266 -5.23 13.81 -6.74
CA TYR A 266 -5.86 13.10 -5.62
C TYR A 266 -4.95 13.04 -4.39
N LEU A 267 -3.70 12.63 -4.55
CA LEU A 267 -2.74 12.53 -3.45
C LEU A 267 -2.43 13.90 -2.84
N VAL A 268 -2.31 14.94 -3.65
CA VAL A 268 -2.15 16.33 -3.18
C VAL A 268 -3.39 16.79 -2.40
N GLY A 269 -4.60 16.50 -2.90
CA GLY A 269 -5.83 16.84 -2.19
C GLY A 269 -5.95 16.15 -0.83
N VAL A 270 -5.61 14.85 -0.76
CA VAL A 270 -5.60 14.11 0.50
C VAL A 270 -4.53 14.63 1.46
N GLY A 271 -3.33 14.94 0.96
CA GLY A 271 -2.25 15.52 1.77
C GLY A 271 -2.59 16.92 2.28
N ALA A 272 -3.18 17.77 1.45
CA ALA A 272 -3.64 19.10 1.84
C ALA A 272 -4.73 19.02 2.89
N TRP A 273 -5.71 18.12 2.73
CA TRP A 273 -6.74 17.89 3.73
C TRP A 273 -6.16 17.41 5.07
N ALA A 274 -5.20 16.48 5.03
CA ALA A 274 -4.50 16.03 6.24
C ALA A 274 -3.77 17.19 6.94
N TRP A 275 -3.08 18.04 6.17
CA TRP A 275 -2.36 19.21 6.68
C TRP A 275 -3.28 20.26 7.31
N THR A 276 -4.36 20.67 6.62
CA THR A 276 -5.30 21.65 7.17
C THR A 276 -5.99 21.14 8.43
N SER A 277 -6.21 19.82 8.49
CA SER A 277 -6.83 19.17 9.64
C SER A 277 -5.92 19.12 10.88
N THR A 278 -4.59 19.10 10.70
CA THR A 278 -3.63 19.20 11.80
C THR A 278 -3.54 20.61 12.38
N GLU A 279 -3.56 21.65 11.53
CA GLU A 279 -3.50 23.04 12.01
C GLU A 279 -4.72 23.39 12.88
N THR A 280 -5.92 22.95 12.47
CA THR A 280 -7.14 23.23 13.24
C THR A 280 -7.18 22.58 14.62
N SER A 281 -6.50 21.45 14.82
CA SER A 281 -6.49 20.79 16.13
C SER A 281 -5.61 21.48 17.14
N ASP A 282 -4.49 22.09 16.71
CA ASP A 282 -3.55 22.73 17.63
C ASP A 282 -4.17 23.96 18.32
N ASP A 283 -5.05 24.68 17.62
CA ASP A 283 -5.77 25.83 18.17
C ASP A 283 -6.76 25.42 19.27
N GLU A 284 -7.46 24.29 19.12
CA GLU A 284 -8.52 23.86 20.06
C GLU A 284 -7.95 23.31 21.39
N TYR A 285 -6.79 22.66 21.34
CA TYR A 285 -6.08 22.21 22.55
C TYR A 285 -5.36 23.37 23.28
N GLY A 286 -4.96 24.43 22.57
CA GLY A 286 -4.39 25.62 23.18
C GLY A 286 -5.37 26.38 24.09
N TYR A 287 -6.65 26.44 23.71
CA TYR A 287 -7.68 27.16 24.48
C TYR A 287 -8.18 26.41 25.73
N SER A 288 -8.12 25.07 25.75
CA SER A 288 -8.57 24.28 26.90
C SER A 288 -7.56 24.20 28.04
N MET A 289 -6.27 24.45 27.77
CA MET A 289 -5.25 24.56 28.82
C MET A 289 -5.24 25.92 29.54
N SER A 290 -5.72 27.00 28.92
CA SER A 290 -5.74 28.32 29.57
C SER A 290 -6.93 28.52 30.53
N TYR A 291 -7.98 27.69 30.42
CA TYR A 291 -9.20 27.81 31.23
C TYR A 291 -9.18 27.03 32.56
N ASN A 292 -8.16 26.20 32.80
CA ASN A 292 -7.99 25.42 34.03
C ASN A 292 -6.83 25.92 34.91
N ALA A 293 -6.43 27.18 34.74
CA ALA A 293 -5.34 27.80 35.50
C ALA A 293 -5.80 28.70 36.67
N ASP A 294 -7.10 28.75 36.95
CA ASP A 294 -7.71 29.42 38.12
C ASP A 294 -8.33 28.40 39.08
#